data_AF-A0A4Q9GSD6-F1
#
_entry.id   AF-A0A4Q9GSD6-F1
#
_cell.length_a   1.000
_cell.length_b   1.000
_cell.length_c   1.000
_cell.angle_alpha   90.00
_cell.angle_beta   90.00
_cell.angle_gamma   90.00
#
_symmetry.space_group_name_H-M   'P 1'
#
loop_
_entity.id
_entity.type
_entity.pdbx_description
1 polymer ?
#
loop_
_entity_poly.entity_id
_entity_poly.type
_entity_poly.pdbx_seq_one_letter_code
_entity_poly.pdbx_strand_id
1 'polypeptide(L)'
;MKRLIAALTLTLVLAGCSVSTGPNPLGLNNKAEPQTYDCSGDDTTFNEPGVTYVVNGRCGVVTVEGEGISVGIARAERINIRGDDNEVTAGIVGSVLINGQGNEVDAGGDDTITAVEIAGDGNRVSAVTMIESVVVNGNDNLTESQNGIGTVADNGTGNSTD
;
A
#
# COMPACT_ATOMS: atom_id res chain seq x y z
N MET A 1 -19.45 20.09 -73.51
CA MET A 1 -19.83 18.74 -73.99
C MET A 1 -19.17 17.70 -73.10
N LYS A 2 -19.95 16.80 -72.45
CA LYS A 2 -19.64 15.38 -72.14
C LYS A 2 -18.27 15.07 -71.48
N ARG A 3 -18.11 14.40 -70.32
CA ARG A 3 -18.88 13.33 -69.66
C ARG A 3 -18.56 13.22 -68.15
N LEU A 4 -19.52 12.70 -67.39
CA LEU A 4 -19.39 12.10 -66.05
C LEU A 4 -18.70 10.70 -66.09
N ILE A 5 -18.46 10.18 -64.87
CA ILE A 5 -18.34 8.76 -64.40
C ILE A 5 -16.86 8.37 -64.08
N ALA A 6 -16.38 8.39 -62.84
CA ALA A 6 -16.67 7.57 -61.63
C ALA A 6 -16.03 6.15 -61.65
N ALA A 7 -15.14 5.88 -60.69
CA ALA A 7 -14.74 4.57 -60.12
C ALA A 7 -13.38 4.73 -59.41
N LEU A 8 -13.03 4.11 -58.29
CA LEU A 8 -13.72 3.29 -57.29
C LEU A 8 -12.66 3.16 -56.18
N THR A 9 -12.92 3.69 -54.99
CA THR A 9 -11.99 3.61 -53.85
C THR A 9 -11.97 2.19 -53.29
N LEU A 10 -10.77 1.58 -53.25
CA LEU A 10 -10.53 0.27 -52.67
C LEU A 10 -10.33 0.42 -51.16
N THR A 11 -11.37 0.19 -50.37
CA THR A 11 -11.30 0.15 -48.91
C THR A 11 -10.86 -1.25 -48.46
N LEU A 12 -9.65 -1.35 -47.90
CA LEU A 12 -9.15 -2.58 -47.29
C LEU A 12 -9.72 -2.68 -45.86
N VAL A 13 -10.71 -3.55 -45.66
CA VAL A 13 -11.25 -3.87 -44.34
C VAL A 13 -10.31 -4.88 -43.68
N LEU A 14 -9.54 -4.46 -42.68
CA LEU A 14 -8.92 -5.39 -41.74
C LEU A 14 -10.03 -5.98 -40.87
N ALA A 15 -10.37 -7.24 -41.14
CA ALA A 15 -11.12 -8.08 -40.22
C ALA A 15 -10.24 -8.34 -38.98
N GLY A 16 -10.41 -7.52 -37.94
CA GLY A 16 -9.98 -7.88 -36.60
C GLY A 16 -10.96 -8.94 -36.08
N CYS A 17 -10.50 -10.18 -35.98
CA CYS A 17 -11.22 -11.23 -35.26
C CYS A 17 -11.34 -10.82 -33.79
N SER A 18 -12.53 -10.39 -33.37
CA SER A 18 -12.88 -10.38 -31.96
C SER A 18 -12.97 -11.82 -31.49
N VAL A 19 -11.91 -12.31 -30.85
CA VAL A 19 -11.96 -13.56 -30.09
C VAL A 19 -12.78 -13.27 -28.84
N SER A 20 -14.08 -13.51 -28.94
CA SER A 20 -14.98 -13.64 -27.80
C SER A 20 -14.62 -14.94 -27.08
N THR A 21 -13.84 -14.85 -26.01
CA THR A 21 -13.71 -15.92 -25.02
C THR A 21 -14.93 -15.83 -24.10
N GLY A 22 -15.79 -16.85 -24.18
CA GLY A 22 -17.04 -16.95 -23.43
C GLY A 22 -16.88 -16.95 -21.90
N PRO A 23 -17.99 -17.10 -21.16
CA PRO A 23 -17.95 -17.16 -19.71
C PRO A 23 -17.19 -18.42 -19.27
N ASN A 24 -16.06 -18.25 -18.60
CA ASN A 24 -15.33 -19.35 -17.97
C ASN A 24 -16.17 -19.96 -16.83
N PRO A 25 -16.56 -21.24 -16.88
CA PRO A 25 -17.26 -21.93 -15.80
C PRO A 25 -16.28 -22.75 -14.95
N LEU A 26 -15.13 -22.15 -14.57
CA LEU A 26 -14.12 -22.80 -13.75
C LEU A 26 -13.72 -21.82 -12.66
N GLY A 27 -14.06 -22.15 -11.41
CA GLY A 27 -13.70 -21.40 -10.21
C GLY A 27 -12.19 -21.33 -10.04
N LEU A 28 -11.57 -20.39 -10.74
CA LEU A 28 -10.23 -19.90 -10.43
C LEU A 28 -10.41 -18.90 -9.31
N ASN A 29 -9.69 -19.13 -8.21
CA ASN A 29 -9.53 -18.16 -7.14
C ASN A 29 -8.83 -16.94 -7.75
N ASN A 30 -9.61 -16.02 -8.32
CA ASN A 30 -9.11 -14.76 -8.84
C ASN A 30 -8.68 -13.93 -7.63
N LYS A 31 -7.43 -14.11 -7.18
CA LYS A 31 -6.80 -13.10 -6.34
C LYS A 31 -6.83 -11.82 -7.17
N ALA A 32 -7.49 -10.77 -6.67
CA ALA A 32 -7.57 -9.51 -7.37
C ALA A 32 -6.15 -9.05 -7.74
N GLU A 33 -5.95 -8.64 -9.00
CA GLU A 33 -4.67 -8.12 -9.46
C GLU A 33 -4.36 -6.81 -8.69
N PRO A 34 -3.11 -6.62 -8.22
CA PRO A 34 -2.74 -5.41 -7.50
C PRO A 34 -2.95 -4.14 -8.34
N GLN A 35 -3.49 -3.11 -7.71
CA GLN A 35 -3.71 -1.81 -8.34
C GLN A 35 -2.44 -0.95 -8.23
N THR A 36 -1.91 -0.49 -9.36
CA THR A 36 -0.67 0.30 -9.38
C THR A 36 -0.99 1.80 -9.29
N TYR A 37 -0.26 2.52 -8.43
CA TYR A 37 -0.38 3.96 -8.22
C TYR A 37 0.99 4.64 -8.22
N ASP A 38 1.04 5.93 -8.54
CA ASP A 38 2.23 6.78 -8.41
C ASP A 38 1.82 8.08 -7.70
N CYS A 39 2.45 8.37 -6.56
CA CYS A 39 2.13 9.56 -5.77
C CYS A 39 2.75 10.84 -6.32
N SER A 40 3.84 10.78 -7.08
CA SER A 40 4.55 11.97 -7.60
C SER A 40 4.87 13.07 -6.55
N GLY A 41 5.01 12.70 -5.28
CA GLY A 41 5.25 13.59 -4.14
C GLY A 41 4.01 13.97 -3.34
N ASP A 42 2.82 13.69 -3.84
CA ASP A 42 1.55 14.04 -3.21
C ASP A 42 1.15 13.07 -2.09
N ASP A 43 0.17 13.51 -1.31
CA ASP A 43 -0.52 12.69 -0.33
C ASP A 43 -1.56 11.80 -1.03
N THR A 44 -1.72 10.56 -0.58
CA THR A 44 -2.69 9.62 -1.15
C THR A 44 -3.42 8.84 -0.06
N THR A 45 -4.65 8.43 -0.36
CA THR A 45 -5.49 7.63 0.54
C THR A 45 -5.98 6.37 -0.17
N PHE A 46 -5.78 5.23 0.48
CA PHE A 46 -6.28 3.92 0.06
C PHE A 46 -7.36 3.48 1.03
N ASN A 47 -8.58 3.25 0.54
CA ASN A 47 -9.73 2.98 1.39
C ASN A 47 -10.71 1.93 0.87
N GLU A 48 -10.30 1.16 -0.13
CA GLU A 48 -11.11 0.05 -0.66
C GLU A 48 -10.77 -1.24 0.09
N PRO A 49 -11.72 -1.83 0.85
CA PRO A 49 -11.45 -3.03 1.64
C PRO A 49 -11.06 -4.23 0.78
N GLY A 50 -10.10 -5.03 1.27
CA GLY A 50 -9.66 -6.26 0.60
C GLY A 50 -8.85 -6.03 -0.69
N VAL A 51 -8.42 -4.79 -0.96
CA VAL A 51 -7.63 -4.45 -2.15
C VAL A 51 -6.14 -4.40 -1.83
N THR A 52 -5.34 -4.85 -2.78
CA THR A 52 -3.88 -4.71 -2.76
C THR A 52 -3.44 -3.58 -3.68
N TYR A 53 -2.62 -2.65 -3.17
CA TYR A 53 -2.05 -1.53 -3.91
C TYR A 53 -0.52 -1.65 -4.01
N VAL A 54 0.03 -1.23 -5.16
CA VAL A 54 1.47 -1.07 -5.37
C VAL A 54 1.75 0.39 -5.73
N VAL A 55 2.49 1.08 -4.87
CA VAL A 55 2.70 2.51 -4.90
C VAL A 55 4.15 2.82 -5.25
N ASN A 56 4.33 3.39 -6.42
CA ASN A 56 5.64 3.77 -6.95
C ASN A 56 5.97 5.22 -6.64
N GLY A 57 7.26 5.55 -6.78
CA GLY A 57 7.77 6.89 -6.59
C GLY A 57 7.92 7.26 -5.11
N ARG A 58 7.99 8.58 -4.87
CA ARG A 58 8.05 9.17 -3.52
C ARG A 58 6.69 9.75 -3.21
N CYS A 59 6.08 9.32 -2.11
CA CYS A 59 4.84 9.88 -1.60
C CYS A 59 5.12 10.85 -0.45
N GLY A 60 4.24 11.81 -0.23
CA GLY A 60 4.19 12.60 1.00
C GLY A 60 3.64 11.73 2.13
N VAL A 61 2.36 11.88 2.43
CA VAL A 61 1.61 11.06 3.37
C VAL A 61 0.83 9.97 2.63
N VAL A 62 1.05 8.72 2.98
CA VAL A 62 0.20 7.60 2.57
C VAL A 62 -0.77 7.27 3.70
N THR A 63 -2.07 7.44 3.44
CA THR A 63 -3.13 7.06 4.37
C THR A 63 -3.75 5.74 3.93
N VAL A 64 -3.84 4.78 4.84
CA VAL A 64 -4.61 3.54 4.66
C VAL A 64 -5.80 3.61 5.59
N GLU A 65 -7.01 3.62 5.04
CA GLU A 65 -8.25 3.84 5.79
C GLU A 65 -9.26 2.73 5.53
N GLY A 66 -9.47 1.83 6.48
CA GLY A 66 -10.39 0.70 6.32
C GLY A 66 -9.86 -0.59 6.93
N GLU A 67 -10.30 -1.71 6.37
CA GLU A 67 -10.00 -3.04 6.87
C GLU A 67 -9.48 -3.95 5.75
N GLY A 68 -8.45 -4.75 6.06
CA GLY A 68 -7.93 -5.76 5.13
C GLY A 68 -7.28 -5.19 3.88
N ILE A 69 -6.72 -3.99 3.95
CA ILE A 69 -6.04 -3.32 2.83
C ILE A 69 -4.55 -3.68 2.88
N SER A 70 -3.99 -4.08 1.74
CA SER A 70 -2.54 -4.31 1.60
C SER A 70 -1.91 -3.23 0.72
N VAL A 71 -0.85 -2.56 1.17
CA VAL A 71 -0.17 -1.49 0.40
C VAL A 71 1.33 -1.70 0.38
N GLY A 72 1.91 -1.87 -0.80
CA GLY A 72 3.35 -1.83 -1.02
C GLY A 72 3.81 -0.44 -1.45
N ILE A 73 4.70 0.20 -0.71
CA ILE A 73 5.14 1.59 -0.92
C ILE A 73 6.65 1.63 -1.16
N ALA A 74 7.08 2.22 -2.27
CA ALA A 74 8.52 2.42 -2.51
C ALA A 74 9.14 3.41 -1.52
N ARG A 75 8.53 4.61 -1.38
CA ARG A 75 8.95 5.63 -0.41
C ARG A 75 7.80 6.51 0.04
N ALA A 76 7.71 6.79 1.33
CA ALA A 76 6.77 7.76 1.92
C ALA A 76 7.48 8.64 2.96
N GLU A 77 7.04 9.89 3.12
CA GLU A 77 7.46 10.71 4.28
C GLU A 77 6.77 10.22 5.55
N ARG A 78 5.50 9.84 5.44
CA ARG A 78 4.68 9.34 6.55
C ARG A 78 3.68 8.29 6.08
N ILE A 79 3.51 7.26 6.89
CA ILE A 79 2.42 6.29 6.76
C ILE A 79 1.42 6.55 7.90
N ASN A 80 0.14 6.61 7.56
CA ASN A 80 -0.95 6.78 8.51
C ASN A 80 -2.00 5.71 8.30
N ILE A 81 -2.13 4.80 9.25
CA ILE A 81 -3.12 3.74 9.21
C ILE A 81 -4.30 4.13 10.11
N ARG A 82 -5.51 4.07 9.55
CA ARG A 82 -6.78 4.37 10.22
C ARG A 82 -7.76 3.22 9.98
N GLY A 83 -7.82 2.30 10.91
CA GLY A 83 -8.59 1.07 10.78
C GLY A 83 -7.74 -0.15 11.08
N ASP A 84 -8.23 -1.31 10.67
CA ASP A 84 -7.89 -2.57 11.31
C ASP A 84 -7.38 -3.60 10.30
N ASP A 85 -6.55 -4.53 10.75
CA ASP A 85 -6.11 -5.68 9.94
C ASP A 85 -5.52 -5.28 8.56
N ASN A 86 -4.81 -4.14 8.49
CA ASN A 86 -4.13 -3.68 7.27
C ASN A 86 -2.66 -4.09 7.26
N GLU A 87 -2.12 -4.31 6.06
CA GLU A 87 -0.72 -4.69 5.84
C GLU A 87 -0.02 -3.63 4.98
N VAL A 88 1.09 -3.08 5.47
CA VAL A 88 1.88 -2.08 4.74
C VAL A 88 3.34 -2.49 4.66
N THR A 89 3.83 -2.74 3.45
CA THR A 89 5.26 -2.91 3.22
C THR A 89 5.82 -1.61 2.64
N ALA A 90 6.81 -1.03 3.30
CA ALA A 90 7.48 0.19 2.85
C ALA A 90 8.96 -0.05 2.60
N GLY A 91 9.50 0.51 1.51
CA GLY A 91 10.93 0.70 1.36
C GLY A 91 11.40 1.75 2.36
N ILE A 92 11.41 3.02 1.94
CA ILE A 92 11.82 4.12 2.81
C ILE A 92 10.59 4.79 3.44
N VAL A 93 10.58 4.94 4.76
CA VAL A 93 9.54 5.67 5.50
C VAL A 93 10.16 6.58 6.56
N GLY A 94 9.68 7.82 6.66
CA GLY A 94 10.14 8.75 7.70
C GLY A 94 9.45 8.53 9.05
N SER A 95 8.13 8.33 9.05
CA SER A 95 7.35 8.12 10.28
C SER A 95 6.12 7.24 10.05
N VAL A 96 5.69 6.53 11.09
CA VAL A 96 4.51 5.65 11.06
C VAL A 96 3.56 6.06 12.19
N LEU A 97 2.29 6.25 11.84
CA LEU A 97 1.20 6.46 12.79
C LEU A 97 0.13 5.40 12.54
N ILE A 98 -0.26 4.67 13.59
CA ILE A 98 -1.30 3.64 13.54
C ILE A 98 -2.42 4.04 14.49
N ASN A 99 -3.64 4.14 13.98
CA ASN A 99 -4.87 4.32 14.74
C ASN A 99 -5.83 3.17 14.38
N GLY A 100 -5.83 2.11 15.18
CA GLY A 100 -6.58 0.88 14.95
C GLY A 100 -5.81 -0.34 15.46
N GLN A 101 -6.32 -1.53 15.16
CA GLN A 101 -5.79 -2.79 15.71
C GLN A 101 -5.40 -3.81 14.64
N GLY A 102 -4.50 -4.73 14.99
CA GLY A 102 -4.13 -5.85 14.13
C GLY A 102 -3.37 -5.46 12.86
N ASN A 103 -2.82 -4.25 12.78
CA ASN A 103 -2.10 -3.79 11.59
C ASN A 103 -0.65 -4.26 11.59
N GLU A 104 -0.12 -4.54 10.40
CA GLU A 104 1.27 -4.93 10.17
C GLU A 104 1.98 -3.92 9.28
N VAL A 105 3.14 -3.43 9.72
CA VAL A 105 4.00 -2.51 8.96
C VAL A 105 5.42 -3.04 8.88
N ASP A 106 5.90 -3.32 7.68
CA ASP A 106 7.27 -3.76 7.42
C ASP A 106 8.05 -2.70 6.64
N ALA A 107 9.00 -2.05 7.31
CA ALA A 107 9.89 -1.05 6.74
C ALA A 107 11.27 -1.65 6.41
N GLY A 108 11.49 -1.92 5.13
CA GLY A 108 12.68 -2.61 4.62
C GLY A 108 13.81 -1.74 4.07
N GLY A 109 13.64 -0.41 4.07
CA GLY A 109 14.59 0.54 3.50
C GLY A 109 15.81 0.82 4.37
N ASP A 110 16.66 1.71 3.88
CA ASP A 110 17.97 2.06 4.44
C ASP A 110 17.98 3.41 5.19
N ASP A 111 16.80 4.03 5.38
CA ASP A 111 16.65 5.29 6.10
C ASP A 111 16.14 5.08 7.53
N THR A 112 16.47 5.99 8.44
CA THR A 112 16.02 5.94 9.84
C THR A 112 14.55 6.35 9.95
N ILE A 113 13.78 5.62 10.77
CA ILE A 113 12.41 6.00 11.10
C ILE A 113 12.44 6.93 12.30
N THR A 114 11.96 8.16 12.16
CA THR A 114 12.04 9.16 13.23
C THR A 114 11.04 8.90 14.35
N ALA A 115 9.87 8.36 14.02
CA ALA A 115 8.82 8.10 14.99
C ALA A 115 7.88 6.98 14.53
N VAL A 116 7.53 6.12 15.49
CA VAL A 116 6.43 5.17 15.39
C VAL A 116 5.46 5.48 16.53
N GLU A 117 4.22 5.82 16.19
CA GLU A 117 3.14 6.06 17.15
C GLU A 117 2.03 5.05 16.90
N ILE A 118 1.68 4.30 17.95
CA ILE A 118 0.64 3.26 17.88
C ILE A 118 -0.47 3.63 18.87
N ALA A 119 -1.69 3.69 18.38
CA ALA A 119 -2.92 3.84 19.15
C ALA A 119 -3.89 2.71 18.79
N GLY A 120 -3.92 1.68 19.64
CA GLY A 120 -4.68 0.45 19.45
C GLY A 120 -3.87 -0.80 19.83
N ASP A 121 -4.48 -1.97 19.62
CA ASP A 121 -3.99 -3.23 20.16
C ASP A 121 -3.48 -4.17 19.06
N GLY A 122 -2.54 -5.05 19.39
CA GLY A 122 -2.14 -6.15 18.50
C GLY A 122 -1.47 -5.71 17.20
N ASN A 123 -0.88 -4.52 17.13
CA ASN A 123 -0.18 -4.05 15.94
C ASN A 123 1.28 -4.53 15.91
N ARG A 124 1.81 -4.76 14.72
CA ARG A 124 3.20 -5.16 14.46
C ARG A 124 3.90 -4.11 13.60
N VAL A 125 5.06 -3.64 14.03
CA VAL A 125 5.94 -2.76 13.24
C VAL A 125 7.34 -3.35 13.21
N SER A 126 7.84 -3.69 12.02
CA SER A 126 9.19 -4.21 11.82
C SER A 126 10.02 -3.21 11.00
N ALA A 127 11.26 -2.95 11.40
CA ALA A 127 12.19 -2.09 10.67
C ALA A 127 13.57 -2.74 10.51
N VAL A 128 14.18 -2.57 9.35
CA VAL A 128 15.59 -2.95 9.13
C VAL A 128 16.53 -1.91 9.75
N THR A 129 16.14 -0.66 9.79
CA THR A 129 16.93 0.47 10.30
C THR A 129 16.49 0.91 11.70
N MET A 130 17.24 1.84 12.28
CA MET A 130 16.93 2.40 13.60
C MET A 130 15.55 3.06 13.60
N ILE A 131 14.84 2.91 14.72
CA ILE A 131 13.65 3.70 15.05
C ILE A 131 14.04 4.66 16.18
N GLU A 132 13.98 5.98 15.96
CA GLU A 132 14.44 6.95 16.96
C GLU A 132 13.50 7.00 18.17
N SER A 133 12.19 6.96 17.95
CA SER A 133 11.19 7.01 19.00
C SER A 133 9.98 6.11 18.72
N VAL A 134 9.51 5.44 19.76
CA VAL A 134 8.31 4.59 19.74
C VAL A 134 7.39 5.03 20.88
N VAL A 135 6.13 5.31 20.56
CA VAL A 135 5.07 5.55 21.53
C VAL A 135 3.95 4.55 21.32
N VAL A 136 3.61 3.77 22.34
CA VAL A 136 2.55 2.77 22.28
C VAL A 136 1.43 3.13 23.26
N ASN A 137 0.23 3.30 22.72
CA ASN A 137 -1.01 3.55 23.44
C ASN A 137 -2.01 2.43 23.15
N GLY A 138 -1.77 1.26 23.75
CA GLY A 138 -2.58 0.06 23.60
C GLY A 138 -1.82 -1.18 24.07
N ASN A 139 -2.36 -2.36 23.81
CA ASN A 139 -1.87 -3.62 24.36
C ASN A 139 -1.37 -4.58 23.27
N ASP A 140 -0.51 -5.50 23.67
CA ASP A 140 -0.05 -6.62 22.84
C ASP A 140 0.54 -6.19 21.48
N ASN A 141 1.14 -5.00 21.42
CA ASN A 141 1.83 -4.50 20.23
C ASN A 141 3.28 -4.97 20.19
N LEU A 142 3.79 -5.22 18.99
CA LEU A 142 5.16 -5.63 18.75
C LEU A 142 5.87 -4.62 17.87
N THR A 143 6.98 -4.05 18.34
CA THR A 143 7.86 -3.21 17.52
C THR A 143 9.26 -3.81 17.51
N GLU A 144 9.79 -4.11 16.32
CA GLU A 144 11.11 -4.70 16.15
C GLU A 144 11.97 -3.83 15.22
N SER A 145 13.23 -3.58 15.61
CA SER A 145 14.22 -2.93 14.76
C SER A 145 15.55 -3.70 14.75
N GLN A 146 16.07 -4.02 13.57
CA GLN A 146 17.36 -4.70 13.47
C GLN A 146 18.55 -3.81 13.88
N ASN A 147 18.39 -2.49 13.84
CA ASN A 147 19.42 -1.52 14.24
C ASN A 147 19.07 -0.80 15.56
N GLY A 148 18.07 -1.30 16.28
CA GLY A 148 17.67 -0.86 17.61
C GLY A 148 16.65 0.27 17.62
N ILE A 149 16.02 0.40 18.78
CA ILE A 149 15.02 1.42 19.08
C ILE A 149 15.62 2.42 20.09
N GLY A 150 15.43 3.72 19.84
CA GLY A 150 15.90 4.80 20.71
C GLY A 150 15.06 4.93 21.97
N THR A 151 14.15 5.91 22.00
CA THR A 151 13.27 6.14 23.15
C THR A 151 11.96 5.36 23.02
N VAL A 152 11.56 4.66 24.07
CA VAL A 152 10.28 3.95 24.13
C VAL A 152 9.39 4.55 25.23
N ALA A 153 8.16 4.89 24.87
CA ALA A 153 7.08 5.24 25.79
C ALA A 153 5.93 4.25 25.61
N ASP A 154 5.86 3.26 26.51
CA ASP A 154 4.80 2.25 26.53
C ASP A 154 3.76 2.62 27.61
N ASN A 155 2.53 2.89 27.19
CA ASN A 155 1.40 3.27 28.04
C ASN A 155 0.36 2.14 28.21
N GLY A 156 0.67 0.91 27.80
CA GLY A 156 -0.23 -0.23 27.88
C GLY A 156 0.38 -1.46 28.54
N THR A 157 -0.09 -2.64 28.12
CA THR A 157 0.35 -3.93 28.69
C THR A 157 0.60 -4.95 27.59
N GLY A 158 1.54 -5.87 27.81
CA GLY A 158 1.83 -6.94 26.86
C GLY A 158 2.60 -6.51 25.61
N ASN A 159 3.03 -5.24 25.53
CA ASN A 159 3.81 -4.76 24.40
C ASN A 159 5.26 -5.29 24.45
N SER A 160 5.87 -5.53 23.29
CA SER A 160 7.28 -5.87 23.14
C SER A 160 7.94 -4.89 22.18
N THR A 161 9.12 -4.39 22.55
CA THR A 161 9.91 -3.45 21.75
C THR A 161 11.36 -3.90 21.76
N ASP A 162 11.86 -4.39 20.63
CA ASP A 162 13.17 -5.05 20.50
C ASP A 162 14.05 -4.41 19.41
#